data_AF-A0A6P1NDK9-F1
#
_entry.id   AF-A0A6P1NDK9-F1
#
_cell.length_a   1.000
_cell.length_b   1.000
_cell.length_c   1.000
_cell.angle_alpha   90.00
_cell.angle_beta   90.00
_cell.angle_gamma   90.00
#
_symmetry.space_group_name_H-M   'P 1'
#
loop_
_entity.id
_entity.type
_entity.pdbx_description
1 polymer ?
#
loop_
_entity_poly.entity_id
_entity_poly.type
_entity_poly.pdbx_seq_one_letter_code
_entity_poly.pdbx_strand_id
1 'polypeptide(L)'
;MLVTESDFLGWHAWTKSLLAQHISKNEIKWVIKSTDIIYKNNFTRDLPETEFLLNIPRKIVSLIIAVFYSGNDERFSLLYELLEKIRDKEPLDEKKDPLLLRLIDISHRAKKEALQIRQKLPHTRFTHHSVIRINSPVALLDSQAYALFAQRPEAWLIRTPGRIICSYQKQLFFSPDAPESILNNDEALFEFAQTHGIRSDQNDLWRSLIPFRIRPHAEFIEKAPNLTVLQAYAADCQLCELCTPASRTVFGEGNQEARLMFVGEQPGDQEDLQGRPFVGPAGQLFDNALNECGFDREKAWVTNAVKHFRFTPRGSRRIHQKPEAKHIHACAPWLKRERDIIRPKVTIMLGVTGGSAVLGRPITVSRERSKILTLLDGSIGLVTVHPSYLLRQPDEESRSREYAHFIADLKLAFSALP
;
A
#
# COMPACT_ATOMS: atom_id res chain seq x y z
N MET A 1 13.46 28.95 7.44
CA MET A 1 13.04 28.18 8.64
C MET A 1 11.97 27.21 8.22
N LEU A 2 11.99 25.97 8.72
CA LEU A 2 10.99 24.95 8.41
C LEU A 2 10.02 24.83 9.59
N VAL A 3 8.76 24.53 9.30
CA VAL A 3 7.72 24.42 10.33
C VAL A 3 7.91 23.14 11.14
N THR A 4 8.18 22.04 10.45
CA THR A 4 8.42 20.71 11.02
C THR A 4 9.53 20.00 10.23
N GLU A 5 9.98 18.86 10.73
CA GLU A 5 10.90 17.97 10.00
C GLU A 5 10.32 17.45 8.67
N SER A 6 8.99 17.41 8.55
CA SER A 6 8.24 16.86 7.42
C SER A 6 7.89 17.90 6.36
N ASP A 7 8.27 19.18 6.56
CA ASP A 7 7.87 20.32 5.73
C ASP A 7 8.64 20.38 4.39
N PHE A 8 8.43 19.39 3.54
CA PHE A 8 9.07 19.26 2.23
C PHE A 8 8.78 20.47 1.34
N LEU A 9 7.53 20.95 1.30
CA LEU A 9 7.17 22.11 0.49
C LEU A 9 7.85 23.38 0.98
N GLY A 10 7.93 23.60 2.30
CA GLY A 10 8.69 24.71 2.87
C GLY A 10 10.16 24.65 2.48
N TRP A 11 10.81 23.50 2.64
CA TRP A 11 12.20 23.31 2.23
C TRP A 11 12.39 23.52 0.73
N HIS A 12 11.50 22.98 -0.09
CA HIS A 12 11.54 23.13 -1.54
C HIS A 12 11.40 24.59 -1.98
N ALA A 13 10.42 25.32 -1.44
CA ALA A 13 10.21 26.74 -1.77
C ALA A 13 11.41 27.61 -1.37
N TRP A 14 11.91 27.46 -0.14
CA TRP A 14 13.11 28.17 0.31
C TRP A 14 14.35 27.80 -0.50
N THR A 15 14.53 26.52 -0.83
CA THR A 15 15.66 26.06 -1.66
C THR A 15 15.64 26.72 -3.03
N LYS A 16 14.47 26.77 -3.71
CA LYS A 16 14.34 27.48 -4.99
C LYS A 16 14.69 28.96 -4.87
N SER A 17 14.19 29.62 -3.84
CA SER A 17 14.46 31.05 -3.58
C SER A 17 15.94 31.33 -3.37
N LEU A 18 16.61 30.52 -2.55
CA LEU A 18 18.03 30.67 -2.24
C LEU A 18 18.93 30.33 -3.44
N LEU A 19 18.59 29.29 -4.21
CA LEU A 19 19.32 28.94 -5.43
C LEU A 19 19.25 30.05 -6.49
N ALA A 20 18.08 30.67 -6.65
CA ALA A 20 17.87 31.81 -7.56
C ALA A 20 18.70 33.05 -7.16
N GLN A 21 18.92 33.22 -5.85
CA GLN A 21 19.75 34.30 -5.29
C GLN A 21 21.25 33.95 -5.25
N HIS A 22 21.65 32.78 -5.74
CA HIS A 22 23.04 32.31 -5.71
C HIS A 22 23.67 32.26 -4.31
N ILE A 23 22.86 32.03 -3.27
CA ILE A 23 23.36 31.89 -1.89
C ILE A 23 24.13 30.57 -1.76
N SER A 24 25.31 30.60 -1.14
CA SER A 24 26.09 29.38 -0.93
C SER A 24 25.51 28.52 0.19
N LYS A 25 25.65 27.18 0.08
CA LYS A 25 25.30 26.26 1.18
C LYS A 25 25.88 26.68 2.55
N ASN A 26 27.08 27.28 2.56
CA ASN A 26 27.81 27.65 3.78
C ASN A 26 27.20 28.86 4.49
N GLU A 27 26.36 29.63 3.79
CA GLU A 27 25.65 30.80 4.33
C GLU A 27 24.27 30.42 4.89
N ILE A 28 23.86 29.16 4.75
CA ILE A 28 22.52 28.69 5.09
C ILE A 28 22.55 27.86 6.36
N LYS A 29 21.72 28.26 7.33
CA LYS A 29 21.40 27.45 8.50
C LYS A 29 19.93 27.04 8.48
N TRP A 30 19.68 25.75 8.27
CA TRP A 30 18.34 25.18 8.40
C TRP A 30 17.95 25.04 9.87
N VAL A 31 16.79 25.56 10.23
CA VAL A 31 16.23 25.50 11.59
C VAL A 31 14.78 25.05 11.49
N ILE A 32 14.42 24.04 12.29
CA ILE A 32 13.05 23.59 12.50
C ILE A 32 12.49 24.38 13.67
N LYS A 33 11.38 25.09 13.47
CA LYS A 33 10.77 25.93 14.50
C LYS A 33 9.85 25.16 15.47
N SER A 34 9.48 23.92 15.14
CA SER A 34 8.58 23.03 15.89
C SER A 34 7.56 23.78 16.74
N THR A 35 6.54 24.32 16.09
CA THR A 35 5.48 25.06 16.77
C THR A 35 4.19 24.24 16.79
N ASP A 36 3.51 24.20 17.95
CA ASP A 36 2.17 23.61 18.12
C ASP A 36 1.10 24.20 17.17
N ILE A 37 1.44 25.27 16.44
CA ILE A 37 0.63 25.89 15.41
C ILE A 37 0.15 24.91 14.34
N ILE A 38 0.91 23.84 14.05
CA ILE A 38 0.52 22.82 13.05
C ILE A 38 -0.68 22.00 13.50
N TYR A 39 -0.99 22.00 14.80
CA TYR A 39 -2.16 21.33 15.34
C TYR A 39 -3.36 22.27 15.51
N LYS A 40 -3.25 23.51 15.02
CA LYS A 40 -4.39 24.41 14.90
C LYS A 40 -5.14 24.11 13.61
N ASN A 41 -6.47 24.16 13.67
CA ASN A 41 -7.32 23.98 12.48
C ASN A 41 -6.96 25.01 11.40
N ASN A 42 -6.96 24.57 10.13
CA ASN A 42 -6.70 25.40 8.95
C ASN A 42 -5.31 26.06 8.89
N PHE A 43 -4.27 25.40 9.41
CA PHE A 43 -2.90 25.86 9.21
C PHE A 43 -2.57 26.00 7.71
N THR A 44 -2.01 27.15 7.34
CA THR A 44 -1.49 27.46 6.00
C THR A 44 -0.02 27.88 6.07
N ARG A 45 0.74 27.56 5.03
CA ARG A 45 2.13 28.01 4.91
C ARG A 45 2.20 29.37 4.23
N ASP A 46 3.07 30.23 4.72
CA ASP A 46 3.54 31.41 4.00
C ASP A 46 4.90 31.07 3.39
N LEU A 47 4.98 30.99 2.06
CA LEU A 47 6.14 30.50 1.32
C LEU A 47 6.61 31.55 0.31
N PRO A 48 7.93 31.68 0.07
CA PRO A 48 8.43 32.60 -0.94
C PRO A 48 7.93 32.19 -2.33
N GLU A 49 7.37 33.15 -3.05
CA GLU A 49 7.09 33.00 -4.47
C GLU A 49 8.38 33.20 -5.26
N THR A 50 8.81 32.20 -6.02
CA THR A 50 10.03 32.29 -6.83
C THR A 50 9.88 31.55 -8.15
N GLU A 51 10.00 32.32 -9.23
CA GLU A 51 10.12 31.81 -10.59
C GLU A 51 11.56 31.36 -10.87
N PHE A 52 11.87 30.13 -10.45
CA PHE A 52 13.12 29.45 -10.75
C PHE A 52 12.83 28.02 -11.18
N LEU A 53 13.50 27.56 -12.24
CA LEU A 53 13.34 26.20 -12.75
C LEU A 53 14.69 25.51 -12.81
N LEU A 54 14.73 24.30 -12.24
CA LEU A 54 15.87 23.42 -12.31
C LEU A 54 15.43 22.11 -12.95
N ASN A 55 16.14 21.67 -13.99
CA ASN A 55 15.84 20.41 -14.64
C ASN A 55 16.48 19.27 -13.83
N ILE A 56 15.68 18.51 -13.09
CA ILE A 56 16.14 17.46 -12.20
C ILE A 56 15.72 16.10 -12.77
N PRO A 57 16.66 15.16 -13.02
CA PRO A 57 16.31 13.81 -13.45
C PRO A 57 15.41 13.10 -12.43
N ARG A 58 14.43 12.30 -12.90
CA ARG A 58 13.49 11.56 -12.02
C ARG A 58 14.18 10.73 -10.93
N LYS A 59 15.32 10.12 -11.25
CA LYS A 59 16.12 9.34 -10.29
C LYS A 59 16.63 10.19 -9.12
N ILE A 60 17.01 11.44 -9.39
CA ILE A 60 17.45 12.40 -8.38
C ILE A 60 16.26 12.89 -7.56
N VAL A 61 15.08 13.11 -8.17
CA VAL A 61 13.85 13.44 -7.41
C VAL A 61 13.52 12.36 -6.38
N SER A 62 13.57 11.07 -6.78
CA SER A 62 13.35 9.97 -5.83
C SER A 62 14.42 9.90 -4.72
N LEU A 63 15.66 10.25 -5.03
CA LEU A 63 16.75 10.35 -4.05
C LEU A 63 16.48 11.47 -3.04
N ILE A 64 16.11 12.66 -3.54
CA ILE A 64 15.79 13.84 -2.72
C ILE A 64 14.69 13.51 -1.71
N ILE A 65 13.58 12.92 -2.17
CA ILE A 65 12.46 12.55 -1.29
C ILE A 65 12.90 11.58 -0.19
N ALA A 66 13.65 10.54 -0.55
CA ALA A 66 14.10 9.54 0.42
C ALA A 66 15.07 10.12 1.47
N VAL A 67 15.99 10.99 1.06
CA VAL A 67 16.93 11.64 1.97
C VAL A 67 16.23 12.70 2.83
N PHE A 68 15.30 13.45 2.27
CA PHE A 68 14.56 14.49 2.98
C PHE A 68 13.81 13.93 4.19
N TYR A 69 13.15 12.78 4.01
CA TYR A 69 12.42 12.11 5.07
C TYR A 69 13.30 11.19 5.95
N SER A 70 14.62 11.15 5.71
CA SER A 70 15.54 10.37 6.55
C SER A 70 15.75 11.01 7.94
N GLY A 71 16.21 10.21 8.89
CA GLY A 71 16.66 10.70 10.21
C GLY A 71 18.05 11.33 10.23
N ASN A 72 18.61 11.75 9.08
CA ASN A 72 19.92 12.36 9.04
C ASN A 72 19.85 13.86 9.32
N ASP A 73 20.60 14.35 10.30
CA ASP A 73 20.55 15.77 10.72
C ASP A 73 21.02 16.75 9.65
N GLU A 74 21.93 16.33 8.76
CA GLU A 74 22.49 17.16 7.70
C GLU A 74 21.68 17.12 6.39
N ARG A 75 20.57 16.35 6.35
CA ARG A 75 19.81 16.06 5.12
C ARG A 75 19.43 17.31 4.31
N PHE A 76 18.98 18.39 4.97
CA PHE A 76 18.57 19.61 4.26
C PHE A 76 19.75 20.32 3.60
N SER A 77 20.90 20.39 4.30
CA SER A 77 22.13 21.00 3.77
C SER A 77 22.73 20.16 2.65
N LEU A 78 22.77 18.83 2.80
CA LEU A 78 23.28 17.92 1.76
C LEU A 78 22.43 17.96 0.49
N LEU A 79 21.10 18.03 0.64
CA LEU A 79 20.19 18.16 -0.49
C LEU A 79 20.29 19.52 -1.17
N TYR A 80 20.48 20.59 -0.38
CA TYR A 80 20.74 21.91 -0.95
C TYR A 80 22.03 21.92 -1.78
N GLU A 81 23.12 21.37 -1.24
CA GLU A 81 24.40 21.24 -1.95
C GLU A 81 24.26 20.45 -3.26
N LEU A 82 23.47 19.37 -3.27
CA LEU A 82 23.22 18.63 -4.51
C LEU A 82 22.55 19.52 -5.56
N LEU A 83 21.54 20.30 -5.17
CA LEU A 83 20.81 21.17 -6.07
C LEU A 83 21.63 22.38 -6.52
N GLU A 84 22.51 22.88 -5.66
CA GLU A 84 23.53 23.89 -5.97
C GLU A 84 24.46 23.41 -7.08
N LYS A 85 25.05 22.21 -6.93
CA LYS A 85 25.87 21.57 -7.98
C LYS A 85 25.12 21.41 -9.30
N ILE A 86 23.84 21.01 -9.25
CA ILE A 86 23.01 20.85 -10.47
C ILE A 86 22.76 22.21 -11.13
N ARG A 87 22.48 23.27 -10.36
CA ARG A 87 22.33 24.65 -10.87
C ARG A 87 23.61 25.08 -11.59
N ASP A 88 24.75 24.84 -10.97
CA ASP A 88 26.07 25.27 -11.46
C ASP A 88 26.63 24.35 -12.56
N LYS A 89 25.85 23.33 -12.95
CA LYS A 89 26.19 22.34 -13.99
C LYS A 89 27.49 21.58 -13.69
N GLU A 90 27.78 21.35 -12.41
CA GLU A 90 28.89 20.53 -12.00
C GLU A 90 28.68 19.06 -12.42
N PRO A 91 29.75 18.34 -12.80
CA PRO A 91 29.64 16.94 -13.17
C PRO A 91 29.31 16.08 -11.93
N LEU A 92 28.22 15.33 -12.00
CA LEU A 92 27.80 14.39 -10.96
C LEU A 92 27.96 12.94 -11.44
N ASP A 93 29.01 12.26 -10.99
CA ASP A 93 29.24 10.83 -11.25
C ASP A 93 28.66 9.98 -10.11
N GLU A 94 27.64 9.18 -10.40
CA GLU A 94 26.96 8.30 -9.43
C GLU A 94 27.87 7.29 -8.73
N LYS A 95 29.05 7.00 -9.29
CA LYS A 95 29.99 6.04 -8.73
C LYS A 95 31.16 6.69 -8.00
N LYS A 96 31.37 8.00 -8.15
CA LYS A 96 32.59 8.68 -7.68
C LYS A 96 32.33 9.96 -6.92
N ASP A 97 31.21 10.65 -7.15
CA ASP A 97 30.91 11.89 -6.43
C ASP A 97 30.62 11.59 -4.95
N PRO A 98 31.43 12.11 -4.00
CA PRO A 98 31.29 11.77 -2.59
C PRO A 98 29.95 12.19 -1.97
N LEU A 99 29.38 13.32 -2.42
CA LEU A 99 28.08 13.80 -1.96
C LEU A 99 26.98 12.84 -2.43
N LEU A 100 27.01 12.45 -3.70
CA LEU A 100 26.01 11.57 -4.28
C LEU A 100 26.06 10.17 -3.65
N LEU A 101 27.26 9.62 -3.43
CA LEU A 101 27.45 8.36 -2.71
C LEU A 101 26.88 8.44 -1.29
N ARG A 102 27.13 9.54 -0.57
CA ARG A 102 26.58 9.77 0.78
C ARG A 102 25.05 9.85 0.77
N LEU A 103 24.46 10.57 -0.18
CA LEU A 103 23.02 10.68 -0.33
C LEU A 103 22.37 9.33 -0.68
N ILE A 104 23.01 8.52 -1.52
CA ILE A 104 22.56 7.17 -1.86
C ILE A 104 22.54 6.27 -0.62
N ASP A 105 23.60 6.31 0.21
CA ASP A 105 23.64 5.56 1.47
C ASP A 105 22.51 5.98 2.44
N ILE A 106 22.30 7.28 2.62
CA ILE A 106 21.19 7.81 3.44
C ILE A 106 19.84 7.32 2.89
N SER A 107 19.65 7.38 1.57
CA SER A 107 18.43 6.88 0.92
C SER A 107 18.20 5.39 1.15
N HIS A 108 19.25 4.57 1.08
CA HIS A 108 19.14 3.14 1.36
C HIS A 108 18.73 2.87 2.81
N ARG A 109 19.31 3.58 3.77
CA ARG A 109 18.91 3.49 5.19
C ARG A 109 17.46 3.93 5.41
N ALA A 110 17.05 5.05 4.82
CA ALA A 110 15.67 5.53 4.90
C ALA A 110 14.65 4.55 4.29
N LYS A 111 14.96 3.94 3.13
CA LYS A 111 14.11 2.90 2.53
C LYS A 111 13.96 1.67 3.44
N LYS A 112 15.06 1.22 4.05
CA LYS A 112 15.05 0.09 4.98
C LYS A 112 14.17 0.39 6.20
N GLU A 113 14.32 1.56 6.79
CA GLU A 113 13.53 1.96 7.95
C GLU A 113 12.05 2.18 7.60
N ALA A 114 11.73 2.80 6.46
CA ALA A 114 10.36 2.92 5.96
C ALA A 114 9.67 1.56 5.79
N LEU A 115 10.38 0.56 5.23
CA LEU A 115 9.88 -0.81 5.15
C LEU A 115 9.68 -1.44 6.53
N GLN A 116 10.57 -1.18 7.48
CA GLN A 116 10.41 -1.67 8.86
C GLN A 116 9.16 -1.08 9.51
N ILE A 117 8.89 0.21 9.34
CA ILE A 117 7.66 0.86 9.82
C ILE A 117 6.41 0.16 9.26
N ARG A 118 6.35 -0.05 7.94
CA ARG A 118 5.23 -0.75 7.27
C ARG A 118 5.02 -2.18 7.78
N GLN A 119 6.10 -2.86 8.11
CA GLN A 119 6.05 -4.23 8.65
C GLN A 119 5.58 -4.30 10.11
N LYS A 120 5.56 -3.18 10.84
CA LYS A 120 5.02 -3.14 12.21
C LYS A 120 3.50 -3.23 12.24
N LEU A 121 2.81 -2.86 11.15
CA LEU A 121 1.38 -3.11 11.05
C LEU A 121 1.15 -4.62 10.94
N PRO A 122 0.50 -5.24 11.94
CA PRO A 122 0.27 -6.67 11.89
C PRO A 122 -0.78 -6.98 10.81
N HIS A 123 -0.62 -8.14 10.16
CA HIS A 123 -1.69 -8.79 9.41
C HIS A 123 -2.75 -9.27 10.41
N THR A 124 -3.69 -8.42 10.82
CA THR A 124 -4.70 -8.83 11.81
C THR A 124 -5.99 -9.28 11.17
N ARG A 125 -6.60 -10.26 11.83
CA ARG A 125 -7.97 -10.69 11.64
C ARG A 125 -8.92 -9.73 12.39
N PHE A 126 -9.68 -9.00 11.60
CA PHE A 126 -11.09 -8.60 11.75
C PHE A 126 -11.66 -7.88 12.98
N THR A 127 -11.02 -7.72 14.16
CA THR A 127 -11.81 -7.26 15.33
C THR A 127 -11.29 -6.15 16.25
N HIS A 128 -10.03 -5.68 16.18
CA HIS A 128 -9.59 -4.56 17.04
C HIS A 128 -8.63 -3.57 16.37
N HIS A 129 -8.63 -2.32 16.87
CA HIS A 129 -7.62 -1.33 16.48
C HIS A 129 -6.25 -1.75 17.04
N SER A 130 -5.17 -1.44 16.31
CA SER A 130 -3.81 -1.77 16.77
C SER A 130 -3.07 -0.53 17.19
N VAL A 131 -2.47 -0.55 18.38
CA VAL A 131 -1.55 0.48 18.87
C VAL A 131 -0.12 -0.01 18.70
N ILE A 132 0.69 0.75 17.96
CA ILE A 132 2.06 0.40 17.61
C ILE A 132 2.97 1.50 18.12
N ARG A 133 3.99 1.10 18.87
CA ARG A 133 5.02 2.00 19.40
C ARG A 133 6.33 1.72 18.66
N ILE A 134 6.90 2.75 18.05
CA ILE A 134 8.18 2.69 17.35
C ILE A 134 9.09 3.83 17.81
N ASN A 135 10.35 3.75 17.40
CA ASN A 135 11.29 4.86 17.52
C ASN A 135 11.87 5.13 16.12
N SER A 136 11.26 6.06 15.41
CA SER A 136 11.64 6.47 14.06
C SER A 136 11.53 7.99 13.90
N PRO A 137 12.29 8.61 12.98
CA PRO A 137 12.17 10.03 12.68
C PRO A 137 10.74 10.42 12.35
N VAL A 138 10.28 11.56 12.85
CA VAL A 138 8.92 12.05 12.63
C VAL A 138 8.65 12.25 11.14
N ALA A 139 9.61 12.86 10.44
CA ALA A 139 9.55 13.04 8.98
C ALA A 139 9.36 11.72 8.23
N LEU A 140 10.07 10.67 8.66
CA LEU A 140 9.97 9.36 8.04
C LEU A 140 8.59 8.77 8.26
N LEU A 141 8.09 8.77 9.51
CA LEU A 141 6.77 8.26 9.83
C LEU A 141 5.66 8.99 9.08
N ASP A 142 5.69 10.33 9.05
CA ASP A 142 4.72 11.14 8.31
C ASP A 142 4.69 10.71 6.83
N SER A 143 5.85 10.59 6.19
CA SER A 143 5.97 10.21 4.78
C SER A 143 5.37 8.84 4.43
N GLN A 144 5.21 7.96 5.44
CA GLN A 144 4.66 6.61 5.29
C GLN A 144 3.15 6.53 5.54
N ALA A 145 2.51 7.59 6.04
CA ALA A 145 1.11 7.57 6.47
C ALA A 145 0.15 7.00 5.40
N TYR A 146 0.31 7.42 4.14
CA TYR A 146 -0.54 6.94 3.04
C TYR A 146 -0.28 5.47 2.66
N ALA A 147 0.97 5.01 2.71
CA ALA A 147 1.29 3.61 2.45
C ALA A 147 0.72 2.71 3.55
N LEU A 148 0.82 3.14 4.81
CA LEU A 148 0.25 2.48 5.98
C LEU A 148 -1.29 2.42 5.89
N PHE A 149 -1.93 3.53 5.50
CA PHE A 149 -3.37 3.62 5.29
C PHE A 149 -3.88 2.74 4.15
N ALA A 150 -3.10 2.65 3.06
CA ALA A 150 -3.41 1.76 1.94
C ALA A 150 -3.26 0.28 2.34
N GLN A 151 -2.21 -0.05 3.12
CA GLN A 151 -1.90 -1.39 3.58
C GLN A 151 -2.94 -1.93 4.57
N ARG A 152 -3.42 -1.09 5.49
CA ARG A 152 -4.35 -1.49 6.54
C ARG A 152 -5.56 -0.55 6.62
N PRO A 153 -6.75 -1.02 6.20
CA PRO A 153 -7.98 -0.25 6.22
C PRO A 153 -8.68 -0.20 7.59
N GLU A 154 -8.42 -1.16 8.47
CA GLU A 154 -8.90 -1.14 9.85
C GLU A 154 -8.25 -0.02 10.65
N ALA A 155 -8.85 0.32 11.80
CA ALA A 155 -8.28 1.32 12.68
C ALA A 155 -6.90 0.91 13.21
N TRP A 156 -5.99 1.88 13.30
CA TRP A 156 -4.66 1.71 13.87
C TRP A 156 -4.07 3.04 14.35
N LEU A 157 -3.12 2.97 15.25
CA LEU A 157 -2.34 4.10 15.75
C LEU A 157 -0.87 3.71 15.77
N ILE A 158 -0.01 4.58 15.24
CA ILE A 158 1.45 4.46 15.34
C ILE A 158 1.99 5.69 16.07
N ARG A 159 2.69 5.45 17.17
CA ARG A 159 3.41 6.46 17.94
C ARG A 159 4.91 6.33 17.71
N THR A 160 5.56 7.47 17.47
CA THR A 160 6.99 7.70 17.71
C THR A 160 7.13 8.90 18.67
N PRO A 161 8.21 9.04 19.46
CA PRO A 161 8.39 10.24 20.26
C PRO A 161 8.20 11.53 19.44
N GLY A 162 7.34 12.43 19.90
CA GLY A 162 7.01 13.68 19.20
C GLY A 162 5.87 13.61 18.16
N ARG A 163 5.33 12.43 17.83
CA ARG A 163 4.26 12.30 16.81
C ARG A 163 3.40 11.05 17.00
N ILE A 164 2.09 11.23 16.87
CA ILE A 164 1.15 10.12 16.67
C ILE A 164 0.48 10.28 15.31
N ILE A 165 0.40 9.17 14.57
CA ILE A 165 -0.45 9.03 13.38
C ILE A 165 -1.51 7.99 13.70
N CYS A 166 -2.77 8.34 13.43
CA CYS A 166 -3.90 7.48 13.67
C CYS A 166 -4.75 7.36 12.40
N SER A 167 -5.19 6.14 12.09
CA SER A 167 -6.28 5.92 11.16
C SER A 167 -7.50 5.40 11.90
N TYR A 168 -8.62 6.11 11.73
CA TYR A 168 -9.93 5.68 12.20
C TYR A 168 -11.00 6.25 11.26
N GLN A 169 -12.18 5.61 11.21
CA GLN A 169 -13.28 6.02 10.32
C GLN A 169 -12.87 6.25 8.85
N LYS A 170 -11.90 5.46 8.36
CA LYS A 170 -11.34 5.56 6.99
C LYS A 170 -10.73 6.94 6.70
N GLN A 171 -10.18 7.59 7.72
CA GLN A 171 -9.48 8.87 7.63
C GLN A 171 -8.11 8.77 8.31
N LEU A 172 -7.22 9.70 7.99
CA LEU A 172 -5.88 9.83 8.58
C LEU A 172 -5.80 11.08 9.44
N PHE A 173 -5.24 10.94 10.62
CA PHE A 173 -5.10 11.98 11.64
C PHE A 173 -3.67 12.05 12.15
N PHE A 174 -3.21 13.27 12.44
CA PHE A 174 -1.89 13.56 12.96
C PHE A 174 -2.03 14.38 14.24
N SER A 175 -1.45 13.93 15.34
CA SER A 175 -1.51 14.62 16.64
C SER A 175 -0.11 14.87 17.20
N PRO A 176 0.04 15.75 18.21
CA PRO A 176 1.26 15.82 19.00
C PRO A 176 1.47 14.49 19.73
N ASP A 177 2.65 14.37 20.35
CA ASP A 177 2.86 13.27 21.28
C ASP A 177 1.95 13.39 22.50
N ALA A 178 1.60 12.25 23.07
CA ALA A 178 0.75 12.17 24.23
C ALA A 178 1.56 12.42 25.53
N PRO A 179 0.92 12.92 26.60
CA PRO A 179 1.53 13.01 27.92
C PRO A 179 2.03 11.65 28.41
N GLU A 180 3.12 11.64 29.18
CA GLU A 180 3.74 10.41 29.72
C GLU A 180 2.75 9.52 30.49
N SER A 181 1.77 10.13 31.18
CA SER A 181 0.77 9.45 31.99
C SER A 181 -0.12 8.48 31.21
N ILE A 182 -0.30 8.67 29.89
CA ILE A 182 -1.19 7.84 29.07
C ILE A 182 -0.43 6.95 28.06
N LEU A 183 0.90 7.03 27.99
CA LEU A 183 1.68 6.32 26.96
C LEU A 183 1.57 4.79 27.02
N ASN A 184 1.27 4.25 28.19
CA ASN A 184 1.12 2.80 28.42
C ASN A 184 -0.33 2.32 28.38
N ASN A 185 -1.30 3.21 28.13
CA ASN A 185 -2.71 2.86 28.01
C ASN A 185 -3.15 3.02 26.55
N ASP A 186 -3.39 1.89 25.87
CA ASP A 186 -3.75 1.85 24.45
C ASP A 186 -5.06 2.60 24.16
N GLU A 187 -6.08 2.43 25.00
CA GLU A 187 -7.38 3.08 24.84
C GLU A 187 -7.27 4.59 25.02
N ALA A 188 -6.60 5.03 26.09
CA ALA A 188 -6.38 6.46 26.35
C ALA A 188 -5.52 7.11 25.25
N LEU A 189 -4.53 6.40 24.71
CA LEU A 189 -3.71 6.89 23.60
C LEU A 189 -4.52 7.03 22.31
N PHE A 190 -5.41 6.07 22.04
CA PHE A 190 -6.29 6.11 20.88
C PHE A 190 -7.31 7.24 20.99
N GLU A 191 -7.94 7.41 22.16
CA GLU A 191 -8.83 8.53 22.46
C GLU A 191 -8.10 9.88 22.32
N PHE A 192 -6.89 10.00 22.90
CA PHE A 192 -6.08 11.21 22.77
C PHE A 192 -5.85 11.59 21.31
N ALA A 193 -5.51 10.61 20.46
CA ALA A 193 -5.28 10.83 19.04
C ALA A 193 -6.56 11.21 18.27
N GLN A 194 -7.73 10.74 18.71
CA GLN A 194 -9.02 11.16 18.15
C GLN A 194 -9.39 12.60 18.53
N THR A 195 -9.11 13.00 19.77
CA THR A 195 -9.44 14.33 20.28
C THR A 195 -8.48 15.41 19.80
N HIS A 196 -7.18 15.11 19.75
CA HIS A 196 -6.12 16.08 19.43
C HIS A 196 -5.54 15.91 18.03
N GLY A 197 -5.99 14.89 17.29
CA GLY A 197 -5.57 14.64 15.92
C GLY A 197 -6.23 15.59 14.94
N ILE A 198 -5.43 16.16 14.06
CA ILE A 198 -5.94 16.93 12.92
C ILE A 198 -6.04 16.03 11.71
N ARG A 199 -7.18 16.09 11.03
CA ARG A 199 -7.42 15.30 9.82
C ARG A 199 -6.50 15.76 8.70
N SER A 200 -5.93 14.81 7.95
CA SER A 200 -4.91 15.08 6.93
C SER A 200 -5.31 16.12 5.88
N ASP A 201 -6.58 16.20 5.50
CA ASP A 201 -7.14 17.14 4.51
C ASP A 201 -7.51 18.52 5.09
N GLN A 202 -7.51 18.68 6.42
CA GLN A 202 -7.82 19.94 7.12
C GLN A 202 -6.57 20.76 7.46
N ASN A 203 -5.39 20.28 7.08
CA ASN A 203 -4.11 20.91 7.34
C ASN A 203 -3.26 20.92 6.08
N ASP A 204 -2.75 22.10 5.70
CA ASP A 204 -1.98 22.20 4.47
C ASP A 204 -0.69 21.35 4.52
N LEU A 205 -0.09 21.15 5.69
CA LEU A 205 1.12 20.33 5.87
C LEU A 205 0.90 18.90 5.38
N TRP A 206 -0.13 18.23 5.92
CA TRP A 206 -0.39 16.82 5.64
C TRP A 206 -1.16 16.62 4.34
N ARG A 207 -2.05 17.54 3.97
CA ARG A 207 -2.79 17.48 2.69
C ARG A 207 -1.87 17.48 1.48
N SER A 208 -0.75 18.18 1.59
CA SER A 208 0.25 18.35 0.54
C SER A 208 1.50 17.48 0.75
N LEU A 209 1.42 16.50 1.65
CA LEU A 209 2.55 15.64 1.97
C LEU A 209 2.96 14.83 0.74
N ILE A 210 4.25 14.88 0.40
CA ILE A 210 4.80 14.13 -0.72
C ILE A 210 5.09 12.70 -0.23
N PRO A 211 4.47 11.66 -0.81
CA PRO A 211 4.67 10.30 -0.33
C PRO A 211 6.08 9.82 -0.66
N PHE A 212 6.79 9.31 0.34
CA PHE A 212 8.04 8.59 0.12
C PHE A 212 7.74 7.16 -0.30
N ARG A 213 7.65 6.96 -1.62
CA ARG A 213 7.34 5.68 -2.24
C ARG A 213 8.56 4.78 -2.36
N ILE A 214 8.35 3.50 -2.08
CA ILE A 214 9.35 2.45 -2.25
C ILE A 214 8.94 1.65 -3.47
N ARG A 215 9.53 1.97 -4.62
CA ARG A 215 9.22 1.28 -5.87
C ARG A 215 9.57 -0.20 -5.73
N PRO A 216 8.61 -1.12 -5.93
CA PRO A 216 8.90 -2.53 -5.86
C PRO A 216 9.65 -2.97 -7.11
N HIS A 217 10.87 -3.48 -6.92
CA HIS A 217 11.64 -4.15 -7.96
C HIS A 217 11.28 -5.64 -7.99
N ALA A 218 11.32 -6.25 -9.18
CA ALA A 218 10.98 -7.67 -9.35
C ALA A 218 11.75 -8.58 -8.39
N GLU A 219 13.06 -8.32 -8.22
CA GLU A 219 13.91 -9.03 -7.28
C GLU A 219 13.43 -8.94 -5.83
N PHE A 220 12.94 -7.76 -5.39
CA PHE A 220 12.45 -7.57 -4.03
C PHE A 220 11.13 -8.31 -3.80
N ILE A 221 10.27 -8.37 -4.82
CA ILE A 221 9.03 -9.15 -4.78
C ILE A 221 9.38 -10.64 -4.66
N GLU A 222 10.25 -11.14 -5.53
CA GLU A 222 10.66 -12.54 -5.57
C GLU A 222 11.34 -12.99 -4.26
N LYS A 223 12.18 -12.14 -3.68
CA LYS A 223 12.94 -12.44 -2.45
C LYS A 223 12.21 -12.06 -1.16
N ALA A 224 11.00 -11.51 -1.21
CA ALA A 224 10.25 -11.12 -0.01
C ALA A 224 10.06 -12.33 0.91
N PRO A 225 10.60 -12.37 2.15
CA PRO A 225 10.68 -13.60 2.95
C PRO A 225 9.33 -14.07 3.50
N ASN A 226 8.36 -13.17 3.66
CA ASN A 226 7.04 -13.44 4.20
C ASN A 226 6.00 -12.45 3.64
N LEU A 227 4.72 -12.69 3.93
CA LEU A 227 3.62 -11.86 3.45
C LEU A 227 3.66 -10.43 3.99
N THR A 228 4.18 -10.21 5.20
CA THR A 228 4.35 -8.87 5.79
C THR A 228 5.27 -8.00 4.95
N VAL A 229 6.43 -8.53 4.57
CA VAL A 229 7.37 -7.83 3.68
C VAL A 229 6.76 -7.65 2.28
N LEU A 230 6.10 -8.68 1.75
CA LEU A 230 5.49 -8.62 0.42
C LEU A 230 4.40 -7.54 0.35
N GLN A 231 3.52 -7.46 1.35
CA GLN A 231 2.46 -6.45 1.43
C GLN A 231 3.03 -5.04 1.59
N ALA A 232 4.09 -4.86 2.39
CA ALA A 232 4.75 -3.58 2.56
C ALA A 232 5.32 -3.02 1.24
N TYR A 233 5.81 -3.88 0.35
CA TYR A 233 6.18 -3.51 -1.01
C TYR A 233 4.97 -3.26 -1.91
N ALA A 234 3.92 -4.08 -1.78
CA ALA A 234 2.71 -3.97 -2.59
C ALA A 234 1.98 -2.64 -2.41
N ALA A 235 2.08 -2.00 -1.24
CA ALA A 235 1.47 -0.71 -0.94
C ALA A 235 1.89 0.44 -1.89
N ASP A 236 3.03 0.32 -2.56
CA ASP A 236 3.53 1.25 -3.58
C ASP A 236 3.61 0.62 -4.98
N CYS A 237 2.82 -0.42 -5.25
CA CYS A 237 2.84 -1.10 -6.52
C CYS A 237 2.55 -0.15 -7.69
N GLN A 238 3.49 -0.08 -8.64
CA GLN A 238 3.41 0.70 -9.87
C GLN A 238 3.77 -0.14 -11.10
N LEU A 239 3.53 -1.46 -11.04
CA LEU A 239 3.91 -2.38 -12.12
C LEU A 239 3.02 -2.25 -13.37
N CYS A 240 1.85 -1.63 -13.26
CA CYS A 240 0.96 -1.33 -14.37
C CYS A 240 0.19 -0.03 -14.12
N GLU A 241 -0.50 0.47 -15.15
CA GLU A 241 -1.26 1.72 -15.14
C GLU A 241 -2.44 1.74 -14.16
N LEU A 242 -2.94 0.57 -13.75
CA LEU A 242 -4.10 0.46 -12.87
C LEU A 242 -3.88 1.05 -11.47
N CYS A 243 -2.63 1.20 -11.04
CA CYS A 243 -2.30 1.80 -9.74
C CYS A 243 -2.63 3.31 -9.67
N THR A 244 -2.86 3.96 -10.80
CA THR A 244 -3.10 5.42 -10.86
C THR A 244 -4.57 5.77 -10.58
N PRO A 245 -5.57 5.16 -11.24
CA PRO A 245 -6.98 5.45 -10.95
C PRO A 245 -7.55 4.68 -9.74
N ALA A 246 -6.92 3.57 -9.33
CA ALA A 246 -7.33 2.81 -8.15
C ALA A 246 -7.08 3.61 -6.86
N SER A 247 -7.89 3.41 -5.82
CA SER A 247 -7.69 4.12 -4.55
C SER A 247 -6.51 3.56 -3.76
N ARG A 248 -6.26 2.25 -3.89
CA ARG A 248 -5.18 1.52 -3.21
C ARG A 248 -4.95 0.15 -3.85
N THR A 249 -3.85 -0.47 -3.48
CA THR A 249 -3.63 -1.90 -3.72
C THR A 249 -4.50 -2.74 -2.79
N VAL A 250 -5.27 -3.68 -3.33
CA VAL A 250 -5.98 -4.70 -2.57
C VAL A 250 -5.15 -5.98 -2.65
N PHE A 251 -4.45 -6.27 -1.57
CA PHE A 251 -3.61 -7.46 -1.44
C PHE A 251 -4.46 -8.72 -1.20
N GLY A 252 -3.83 -9.84 -0.83
CA GLY A 252 -4.54 -10.98 -0.25
C GLY A 252 -4.78 -10.80 1.24
N GLU A 253 -5.78 -11.51 1.77
CA GLU A 253 -6.05 -11.59 3.21
C GLU A 253 -6.34 -13.04 3.63
N GLY A 254 -6.12 -13.36 4.91
CA GLY A 254 -6.48 -14.65 5.49
C GLY A 254 -5.37 -15.31 6.30
N ASN A 255 -5.45 -16.62 6.48
CA ASN A 255 -4.42 -17.38 7.21
C ASN A 255 -3.11 -17.46 6.41
N GLN A 256 -2.00 -17.05 7.02
CA GLN A 256 -0.67 -17.14 6.41
C GLN A 256 -0.16 -18.58 6.26
N GLU A 257 -0.78 -19.51 6.98
CA GLU A 257 -0.52 -20.96 6.89
C GLU A 257 -1.67 -21.69 6.19
N ALA A 258 -2.48 -20.96 5.41
CA ALA A 258 -3.65 -21.53 4.75
C ALA A 258 -3.27 -22.68 3.81
N ARG A 259 -3.92 -23.83 4.03
CA ARG A 259 -3.82 -24.98 3.11
C ARG A 259 -4.74 -24.82 1.89
N LEU A 260 -5.66 -23.87 1.95
CA LEU A 260 -6.60 -23.54 0.88
C LEU A 260 -6.39 -22.08 0.44
N MET A 261 -6.27 -21.87 -0.87
CA MET A 261 -6.19 -20.54 -1.46
C MET A 261 -7.32 -20.31 -2.46
N PHE A 262 -7.90 -19.12 -2.46
CA PHE A 262 -8.84 -18.65 -3.48
C PHE A 262 -8.21 -17.54 -4.32
N VAL A 263 -8.33 -17.64 -5.64
CA VAL A 263 -7.80 -16.64 -6.58
C VAL A 263 -8.92 -16.14 -7.49
N GLY A 264 -9.36 -14.90 -7.24
CA GLY A 264 -10.32 -14.17 -8.06
C GLY A 264 -9.69 -13.41 -9.23
N GLU A 265 -10.49 -12.55 -9.86
CA GLU A 265 -10.08 -11.75 -11.02
C GLU A 265 -9.30 -10.49 -10.60
N GLN A 266 -9.97 -9.55 -9.96
CA GLN A 266 -9.46 -8.26 -9.51
C GLN A 266 -10.37 -7.71 -8.40
N PRO A 267 -9.97 -6.64 -7.70
CA PRO A 267 -10.83 -5.98 -6.72
C PRO A 267 -11.98 -5.27 -7.42
N GLY A 268 -13.16 -5.22 -6.80
CA GLY A 268 -14.28 -4.38 -7.21
C GLY A 268 -14.26 -3.01 -6.54
N ASP A 269 -15.37 -2.29 -6.70
CA ASP A 269 -15.58 -0.94 -6.15
C ASP A 269 -15.43 -0.91 -4.62
N GLN A 270 -16.11 -1.83 -3.93
CA GLN A 270 -16.07 -1.88 -2.47
C GLN A 270 -14.71 -2.37 -1.95
N GLU A 271 -14.12 -3.35 -2.62
CA GLU A 271 -12.79 -3.88 -2.30
C GLU A 271 -11.73 -2.78 -2.41
N ASP A 272 -11.76 -1.97 -3.48
CA ASP A 272 -10.81 -0.88 -3.69
C ASP A 272 -10.91 0.22 -2.63
N LEU A 273 -12.12 0.55 -2.17
CA LEU A 273 -12.30 1.52 -1.08
C LEU A 273 -11.90 0.94 0.27
N GLN A 274 -12.20 -0.33 0.50
CA GLN A 274 -11.99 -1.00 1.78
C GLN A 274 -10.63 -1.67 1.91
N GLY A 275 -9.83 -1.82 0.84
CA GLY A 275 -8.51 -2.47 0.91
C GLY A 275 -8.53 -3.98 1.10
N ARG A 276 -9.71 -4.61 0.98
CA ARG A 276 -9.91 -6.03 1.30
C ARG A 276 -10.54 -6.78 0.14
N PRO A 277 -10.09 -8.01 -0.17
CA PRO A 277 -10.65 -8.79 -1.26
C PRO A 277 -12.02 -9.38 -0.88
N PHE A 278 -12.95 -9.51 -1.84
CA PHE A 278 -14.26 -10.15 -1.64
C PHE A 278 -15.07 -9.59 -0.45
N VAL A 279 -15.31 -8.28 -0.40
CA VAL A 279 -16.17 -7.62 0.60
C VAL A 279 -17.47 -7.07 0.03
N GLY A 280 -17.57 -6.97 -1.31
CA GLY A 280 -18.78 -6.57 -2.00
C GLY A 280 -19.84 -7.67 -2.10
N PRO A 281 -20.91 -7.47 -2.91
CA PRO A 281 -21.99 -8.44 -3.05
C PRO A 281 -21.53 -9.84 -3.48
N ALA A 282 -20.53 -9.91 -4.38
CA ALA A 282 -19.94 -11.18 -4.80
C ALA A 282 -19.16 -11.87 -3.67
N GLY A 283 -18.55 -11.07 -2.78
CA GLY A 283 -17.88 -11.56 -1.57
C GLY A 283 -18.86 -12.11 -0.54
N GLN A 284 -19.99 -11.44 -0.33
CA GLN A 284 -21.05 -11.93 0.57
C GLN A 284 -21.63 -13.27 0.09
N LEU A 285 -21.88 -13.42 -1.22
CA LEU A 285 -22.30 -14.70 -1.79
C LEU A 285 -21.23 -15.78 -1.59
N PHE A 286 -19.97 -15.42 -1.81
CA PHE A 286 -18.83 -16.31 -1.58
C PHE A 286 -18.76 -16.77 -0.11
N ASP A 287 -18.87 -15.85 0.84
CA ASP A 287 -18.85 -16.14 2.28
C ASP A 287 -20.01 -17.07 2.68
N ASN A 288 -21.21 -16.81 2.18
CA ASN A 288 -22.37 -17.67 2.41
C ASN A 288 -22.15 -19.08 1.87
N ALA A 289 -21.59 -19.21 0.67
CA ALA A 289 -21.29 -20.51 0.06
C ALA A 289 -20.22 -21.29 0.83
N LEU A 290 -19.20 -20.60 1.36
CA LEU A 290 -18.20 -21.23 2.24
C LEU A 290 -18.83 -21.74 3.53
N ASN A 291 -19.66 -20.91 4.18
CA ASN A 291 -20.38 -21.28 5.39
C ASN A 291 -21.32 -22.48 5.17
N GLU A 292 -22.05 -22.52 4.05
CA GLU A 292 -22.92 -23.64 3.67
C GLU A 292 -22.12 -24.94 3.45
N CYS A 293 -20.89 -24.83 2.96
CA CYS A 293 -19.97 -25.96 2.84
C CYS A 293 -19.26 -26.32 4.16
N GLY A 294 -19.57 -25.62 5.26
CA GLY A 294 -18.93 -25.82 6.57
C GLY A 294 -17.47 -25.36 6.62
N PHE A 295 -17.05 -24.47 5.72
CA PHE A 295 -15.69 -23.95 5.66
C PHE A 295 -15.61 -22.53 6.19
N ASP A 296 -14.77 -22.33 7.19
CA ASP A 296 -14.48 -21.01 7.76
C ASP A 296 -13.50 -20.24 6.85
N ARG A 297 -13.95 -19.12 6.29
CA ARG A 297 -13.15 -18.25 5.41
C ARG A 297 -11.81 -17.85 6.04
N GLU A 298 -11.74 -17.66 7.36
CA GLU A 298 -10.51 -17.26 8.02
C GLU A 298 -9.38 -18.30 7.91
N LYS A 299 -9.71 -19.56 7.60
CA LYS A 299 -8.74 -20.64 7.40
C LYS A 299 -8.11 -20.64 6.01
N ALA A 300 -8.65 -19.88 5.07
CA ALA A 300 -8.14 -19.76 3.72
C ALA A 300 -7.27 -18.51 3.53
N TRP A 301 -6.51 -18.48 2.44
CA TRP A 301 -5.93 -17.26 1.88
C TRP A 301 -6.77 -16.84 0.66
N VAL A 302 -7.34 -15.64 0.70
CA VAL A 302 -8.21 -15.12 -0.36
C VAL A 302 -7.51 -13.96 -1.05
N THR A 303 -7.37 -14.04 -2.38
CA THR A 303 -6.68 -13.01 -3.15
C THR A 303 -7.22 -12.90 -4.58
N ASN A 304 -6.68 -11.97 -5.36
CA ASN A 304 -7.00 -11.78 -6.77
C ASN A 304 -5.77 -11.90 -7.67
N ALA A 305 -5.98 -12.25 -8.95
CA ALA A 305 -4.91 -12.24 -9.95
C ALA A 305 -4.34 -10.84 -10.17
N VAL A 306 -5.19 -9.82 -10.23
CA VAL A 306 -4.82 -8.40 -10.32
C VAL A 306 -5.12 -7.70 -8.98
N LYS A 307 -4.26 -6.78 -8.53
CA LYS A 307 -4.35 -6.13 -7.20
C LYS A 307 -4.94 -4.71 -7.20
N HIS A 308 -5.25 -4.17 -8.37
CA HIS A 308 -5.83 -2.83 -8.51
C HIS A 308 -7.14 -2.92 -9.29
N PHE A 309 -8.14 -2.13 -8.87
CA PHE A 309 -9.44 -2.12 -9.52
C PHE A 309 -9.37 -1.42 -10.87
N ARG A 310 -9.69 -2.16 -11.94
CA ARG A 310 -9.89 -1.58 -13.27
C ARG A 310 -11.35 -1.17 -13.45
N PHE A 311 -11.57 0.12 -13.73
CA PHE A 311 -12.90 0.66 -13.98
C PHE A 311 -12.90 1.80 -14.99
N THR A 312 -14.09 2.13 -15.50
CA THR A 312 -14.37 3.37 -16.22
C THR A 312 -15.33 4.22 -15.38
N PRO A 313 -15.04 5.51 -15.14
CA PRO A 313 -15.94 6.39 -14.40
C PRO A 313 -17.19 6.72 -15.24
N ARG A 314 -18.36 6.71 -14.59
CA ARG A 314 -19.64 7.17 -15.17
C ARG A 314 -20.39 7.98 -14.10
N GLY A 315 -20.21 9.30 -14.13
CA GLY A 315 -20.63 10.18 -13.05
C GLY A 315 -19.91 9.80 -11.74
N SER A 316 -20.66 9.63 -10.65
CA SER A 316 -20.12 9.17 -9.36
C SER A 316 -19.87 7.65 -9.30
N ARG A 317 -20.30 6.87 -10.31
CA ARG A 317 -20.16 5.41 -10.30
C ARG A 317 -18.87 4.97 -10.98
N ARG A 318 -18.26 3.90 -10.44
CA ARG A 318 -17.10 3.22 -11.03
C ARG A 318 -17.54 1.91 -11.67
N ILE A 319 -17.55 1.86 -13.00
CA ILE A 319 -18.03 0.71 -13.75
C ILE A 319 -16.89 -0.28 -13.97
N HIS A 320 -17.00 -1.46 -13.37
CA HIS A 320 -16.00 -2.52 -13.45
C HIS A 320 -15.66 -2.90 -14.90
N GLN A 321 -14.37 -2.99 -15.21
CA GLN A 321 -13.84 -3.46 -16.49
C GLN A 321 -12.95 -4.68 -16.26
N LYS A 322 -13.11 -5.73 -17.07
CA LYS A 322 -12.25 -6.93 -16.96
C LYS A 322 -10.77 -6.55 -17.17
N PRO A 323 -9.81 -7.07 -16.38
CA PRO A 323 -8.39 -6.85 -16.67
C PRO A 323 -7.96 -7.53 -17.98
N GLU A 324 -7.02 -6.89 -18.67
CA GLU A 324 -6.36 -7.44 -19.86
C GLU A 324 -5.18 -8.34 -19.51
N ALA A 325 -4.69 -9.10 -20.49
CA ALA A 325 -3.52 -9.96 -20.35
C ALA A 325 -2.28 -9.21 -19.82
N LYS A 326 -2.05 -7.96 -20.24
CA LYS A 326 -0.95 -7.12 -19.73
C LYS A 326 -1.05 -6.85 -18.23
N HIS A 327 -2.26 -6.67 -17.69
CA HIS A 327 -2.46 -6.45 -16.27
C HIS A 327 -2.19 -7.72 -15.47
N ILE A 328 -2.67 -8.87 -15.97
CA ILE A 328 -2.42 -10.17 -15.36
C ILE A 328 -0.91 -10.46 -15.33
N HIS A 329 -0.23 -10.24 -16.46
CA HIS A 329 1.22 -10.42 -16.56
C HIS A 329 1.99 -9.50 -15.60
N ALA A 330 1.66 -8.21 -15.56
CA ALA A 330 2.32 -7.25 -14.67
C ALA A 330 2.09 -7.58 -13.18
N CYS A 331 0.94 -8.18 -12.83
CA CYS A 331 0.60 -8.53 -11.46
C CYS A 331 1.06 -9.94 -11.05
N ALA A 332 1.45 -10.78 -12.00
CA ALA A 332 1.84 -12.17 -11.77
C ALA A 332 2.95 -12.35 -10.70
N PRO A 333 3.96 -11.48 -10.58
CA PRO A 333 4.97 -11.59 -9.51
C PRO A 333 4.37 -11.58 -8.10
N TRP A 334 3.31 -10.81 -7.86
CA TRP A 334 2.64 -10.76 -6.54
C TRP A 334 1.94 -12.07 -6.23
N LEU A 335 1.09 -12.55 -7.15
CA LEU A 335 0.35 -13.81 -6.96
C LEU A 335 1.30 -15.00 -6.85
N LYS A 336 2.35 -15.03 -7.69
CA LYS A 336 3.39 -16.06 -7.60
C LYS A 336 4.01 -16.08 -6.21
N ARG A 337 4.43 -14.91 -5.70
CA ARG A 337 5.08 -14.86 -4.40
C ARG A 337 4.12 -15.17 -3.24
N GLU A 338 2.86 -14.75 -3.30
CA GLU A 338 1.85 -15.19 -2.34
C GLU A 338 1.75 -16.72 -2.30
N ARG A 339 1.68 -17.39 -3.46
CA ARG A 339 1.64 -18.85 -3.55
C ARG A 339 2.92 -19.51 -3.04
N ASP A 340 4.08 -18.97 -3.37
CA ASP A 340 5.38 -19.51 -2.94
C ASP A 340 5.56 -19.44 -1.41
N ILE A 341 4.98 -18.42 -0.76
CA ILE A 341 5.03 -18.23 0.70
C ILE A 341 3.97 -19.09 1.39
N ILE A 342 2.71 -19.01 0.96
CA ILE A 342 1.58 -19.74 1.57
C ILE A 342 1.72 -21.25 1.36
N ARG A 343 2.21 -21.67 0.19
CA ARG A 343 2.28 -23.07 -0.25
C ARG A 343 0.95 -23.82 -0.05
N PRO A 344 -0.15 -23.32 -0.62
CA PRO A 344 -1.45 -23.94 -0.42
C PRO A 344 -1.46 -25.36 -1.00
N LYS A 345 -2.18 -26.27 -0.35
CA LYS A 345 -2.40 -27.63 -0.86
C LYS A 345 -3.45 -27.67 -1.95
N VAL A 346 -4.45 -26.80 -1.84
CA VAL A 346 -5.53 -26.65 -2.82
C VAL A 346 -5.66 -25.17 -3.21
N THR A 347 -5.68 -24.87 -4.50
CA THR A 347 -5.95 -23.54 -5.05
C THR A 347 -7.24 -23.56 -5.87
N ILE A 348 -8.26 -22.82 -5.42
CA ILE A 348 -9.53 -22.66 -6.12
C ILE A 348 -9.46 -21.38 -6.96
N MET A 349 -9.60 -21.55 -8.27
CA MET A 349 -9.50 -20.51 -9.28
C MET A 349 -10.89 -20.04 -9.69
N LEU A 350 -11.24 -18.81 -9.31
CA LEU A 350 -12.57 -18.24 -9.49
C LEU A 350 -12.66 -17.50 -10.83
N GLY A 351 -13.30 -18.13 -11.81
CA GLY A 351 -13.52 -17.59 -13.14
C GLY A 351 -12.30 -17.67 -14.07
N VAL A 352 -12.47 -17.13 -15.28
CA VAL A 352 -11.47 -17.21 -16.36
C VAL A 352 -10.14 -16.56 -15.96
N THR A 353 -10.18 -15.39 -15.34
CA THR A 353 -8.97 -14.62 -15.02
C THR A 353 -8.16 -15.29 -13.91
N GLY A 354 -8.81 -15.69 -12.82
CA GLY A 354 -8.14 -16.42 -11.73
C GLY A 354 -7.51 -17.71 -12.22
N GLY A 355 -8.24 -18.48 -13.04
CA GLY A 355 -7.71 -19.71 -13.63
C GLY A 355 -6.57 -19.48 -14.60
N SER A 356 -6.67 -18.48 -15.48
CA SER A 356 -5.60 -18.20 -16.44
C SER A 356 -4.32 -17.73 -15.74
N ALA A 357 -4.44 -16.96 -14.65
CA ALA A 357 -3.31 -16.46 -13.91
C ALA A 357 -2.54 -17.57 -13.17
N VAL A 358 -3.26 -18.52 -12.56
CA VAL A 358 -2.65 -19.64 -11.83
C VAL A 358 -2.12 -20.72 -12.78
N LEU A 359 -2.86 -21.04 -13.85
CA LEU A 359 -2.47 -22.08 -14.82
C LEU A 359 -1.45 -21.58 -15.86
N GLY A 360 -1.18 -20.29 -15.94
CA GLY A 360 -0.22 -19.70 -16.88
C GLY A 360 -0.65 -19.78 -18.35
N ARG A 361 -1.93 -20.05 -18.62
CA ARG A 361 -2.49 -20.17 -19.98
C ARG A 361 -3.94 -19.67 -20.03
N PRO A 362 -4.43 -19.18 -21.19
CA PRO A 362 -5.86 -18.90 -21.36
C PRO A 362 -6.71 -20.15 -21.09
N ILE A 363 -7.87 -19.96 -20.46
CA ILE A 363 -8.81 -21.06 -20.16
C ILE A 363 -10.24 -20.75 -20.59
N THR A 364 -11.04 -21.80 -20.73
CA THR A 364 -12.51 -21.74 -20.83
C THR A 364 -13.10 -22.42 -19.60
N VAL A 365 -13.80 -21.67 -18.74
CA VAL A 365 -14.32 -22.20 -17.47
C VAL A 365 -15.19 -23.44 -17.66
N SER A 366 -16.10 -23.45 -18.64
CA SER A 366 -16.98 -24.60 -18.88
C SER A 366 -16.24 -25.90 -19.24
N ARG A 367 -15.01 -25.81 -19.78
CA ARG A 367 -14.19 -26.99 -20.12
C ARG A 367 -13.32 -27.48 -18.96
N GLU A 368 -12.94 -26.57 -18.07
CA GLU A 368 -11.97 -26.82 -16.99
C GLU A 368 -12.64 -26.96 -15.61
N ARG A 369 -13.88 -26.49 -15.45
CA ARG A 369 -14.61 -26.52 -14.17
C ARG A 369 -14.84 -27.94 -13.69
N SER A 370 -14.98 -28.08 -12.36
CA SER A 370 -15.39 -29.33 -11.71
C SER A 370 -14.40 -30.50 -11.90
N LYS A 371 -13.11 -30.17 -12.10
CA LYS A 371 -12.02 -31.15 -12.25
C LYS A 371 -10.91 -30.85 -11.26
N ILE A 372 -10.37 -31.92 -10.67
CA ILE A 372 -9.13 -31.87 -9.90
C ILE A 372 -7.96 -31.82 -10.88
N LEU A 373 -7.16 -30.77 -10.78
CA LEU A 373 -5.97 -30.54 -11.59
C LEU A 373 -4.72 -30.63 -10.72
N THR A 374 -3.63 -31.13 -11.28
CA THR A 374 -2.30 -30.96 -10.68
C THR A 374 -1.67 -29.68 -11.23
N LEU A 375 -1.32 -28.75 -10.36
CA LEU A 375 -0.65 -27.50 -10.70
C LEU A 375 0.85 -27.71 -10.90
N LEU A 376 1.52 -26.73 -11.51
CA LEU A 376 2.96 -26.81 -11.82
C LEU A 376 3.85 -26.97 -10.58
N ASP A 377 3.38 -26.53 -9.41
CA ASP A 377 4.06 -26.69 -8.12
C ASP A 377 3.69 -28.00 -7.40
N GLY A 378 2.95 -28.89 -8.06
CA GLY A 378 2.48 -30.17 -7.52
C GLY A 378 1.26 -30.05 -6.59
N SER A 379 0.76 -28.85 -6.30
CA SER A 379 -0.47 -28.66 -5.53
C SER A 379 -1.73 -28.98 -6.35
N ILE A 380 -2.87 -29.10 -5.68
CA ILE A 380 -4.16 -29.34 -6.34
C ILE A 380 -4.77 -28.01 -6.78
N GLY A 381 -5.33 -27.98 -7.98
CA GLY A 381 -6.10 -26.87 -8.51
C GLY A 381 -7.53 -27.29 -8.84
N LEU A 382 -8.49 -26.38 -8.65
CA LEU A 382 -9.85 -26.54 -9.15
C LEU A 382 -10.34 -25.21 -9.74
N VAL A 383 -10.85 -25.24 -10.97
CA VAL A 383 -11.50 -24.08 -11.59
C VAL A 383 -13.00 -24.11 -11.30
N THR A 384 -13.58 -22.96 -10.98
CA THR A 384 -15.04 -22.80 -10.91
C THR A 384 -15.46 -21.42 -11.42
N VAL A 385 -16.76 -21.13 -11.42
CA VAL A 385 -17.30 -19.82 -11.80
C VAL A 385 -16.91 -18.75 -10.77
N HIS A 386 -16.80 -17.50 -11.22
CA HIS A 386 -16.62 -16.38 -10.29
C HIS A 386 -17.96 -16.08 -9.58
N PRO A 387 -18.01 -15.78 -8.27
CA PRO A 387 -19.27 -15.49 -7.56
C PRO A 387 -20.12 -14.39 -8.21
N SER A 388 -19.48 -13.39 -8.84
CA SER A 388 -20.21 -12.34 -9.57
C SER A 388 -20.96 -12.82 -10.82
N TYR A 389 -20.65 -14.01 -11.36
CA TYR A 389 -21.40 -14.63 -12.45
C TYR A 389 -22.76 -15.13 -11.94
N LEU A 390 -22.81 -15.66 -10.72
CA LEU A 390 -24.04 -16.13 -10.07
C LEU A 390 -25.01 -14.98 -9.82
N LEU A 391 -24.50 -13.80 -9.46
CA LEU A 391 -25.30 -12.58 -9.29
C LEU A 391 -25.86 -11.99 -10.59
N ARG A 392 -25.36 -12.44 -11.75
CA ARG A 392 -25.75 -11.92 -13.07
C ARG A 392 -26.59 -12.92 -13.87
N GLN A 393 -27.04 -14.01 -13.25
CA GLN A 393 -27.94 -14.95 -13.92
C GLN A 393 -29.26 -14.25 -14.25
N PRO A 394 -29.85 -14.55 -15.43
CA PRO A 394 -31.03 -13.83 -15.92
C PRO A 394 -32.29 -14.14 -15.13
N ASP A 395 -32.37 -15.32 -14.52
CA ASP A 395 -33.53 -15.82 -13.79
C ASP A 395 -33.12 -16.63 -12.54
N GLU A 396 -34.08 -16.86 -11.65
CA GLU A 396 -33.88 -17.54 -10.37
C GLU A 396 -33.52 -19.02 -10.52
N GLU A 397 -34.05 -19.69 -11.53
CA GLU A 397 -33.82 -21.12 -11.76
C GLU A 397 -32.38 -21.36 -12.21
N SER A 398 -31.91 -20.57 -13.18
CA SER A 398 -30.53 -20.53 -13.63
C SER A 398 -29.57 -20.18 -12.48
N ARG A 399 -29.94 -19.20 -11.64
CA ARG A 399 -29.17 -18.83 -10.44
C ARG A 399 -29.03 -19.97 -9.46
N SER A 400 -30.14 -20.63 -9.12
CA SER A 400 -30.18 -21.75 -8.18
C SER A 400 -29.35 -22.93 -8.70
N ARG A 401 -29.48 -23.24 -9.99
CA ARG A 401 -28.73 -24.31 -10.66
C ARG A 401 -27.23 -24.06 -10.67
N GLU A 402 -26.79 -22.88 -11.08
CA GLU A 402 -25.36 -22.55 -11.10
C GLU A 402 -24.77 -22.39 -9.69
N TYR A 403 -25.57 -21.94 -8.72
CA TYR A 403 -25.16 -21.92 -7.31
C TYR A 403 -24.98 -23.34 -6.76
N ALA A 404 -25.88 -24.27 -7.07
CA ALA A 404 -25.73 -25.68 -6.68
C ALA A 404 -24.45 -26.31 -7.29
N HIS A 405 -24.15 -26.02 -8.55
CA HIS A 405 -22.90 -26.45 -9.17
C HIS A 405 -21.67 -25.81 -8.50
N PHE A 406 -21.75 -24.53 -8.11
CA PHE A 406 -20.68 -23.86 -7.39
C PHE A 406 -20.43 -24.49 -6.01
N ILE A 407 -21.47 -24.84 -5.26
CA ILE A 407 -21.37 -25.59 -4.00
C ILE A 407 -20.74 -26.96 -4.21
N ALA A 408 -21.12 -27.69 -5.28
CA ALA A 408 -20.51 -28.97 -5.62
C ALA A 408 -19.01 -28.84 -5.93
N ASP A 409 -18.61 -27.81 -6.66
CA ASP A 409 -17.21 -27.50 -6.96
C ASP A 409 -16.40 -27.21 -5.69
N LEU A 410 -16.96 -26.43 -4.75
CA LEU A 410 -16.34 -26.15 -3.46
C LEU A 410 -16.16 -27.43 -2.63
N LYS A 411 -17.20 -28.25 -2.51
CA LYS A 411 -17.14 -29.53 -1.78
C LYS A 411 -16.10 -30.48 -2.40
N LEU A 412 -16.03 -30.55 -3.73
CA LEU A 412 -15.01 -31.34 -4.43
C LEU A 412 -13.60 -30.84 -4.09
N ALA A 413 -13.36 -29.53 -4.14
CA ALA A 413 -12.06 -28.97 -3.77
C ALA A 413 -11.71 -29.24 -2.30
N PHE A 414 -12.68 -29.15 -1.39
CA PHE A 414 -12.45 -29.38 0.05
C PHE A 414 -12.19 -30.85 0.34
N SER A 415 -12.80 -31.78 -0.40
CA SER A 415 -12.49 -33.21 -0.28
C SER A 415 -11.04 -33.55 -0.67
N ALA A 416 -10.38 -32.66 -1.40
CA ALA A 416 -8.97 -32.78 -1.77
C ALA A 416 -8.01 -32.15 -0.74
N LEU A 417 -8.53 -31.51 0.32
CA LEU A 417 -7.71 -31.04 1.43
C LEU A 417 -7.30 -32.24 2.30
N PRO A 418 -5.98 -32.50 2.47
CA PRO A 418 -5.51 -33.68 3.20
C PRO A 418 -5.75 -33.62 4.71
#